data_AF-A0A9E1KWN9-F1
#
_entry.id   AF-A0A9E1KWN9-F1
#
_cell.length_a   1.000
_cell.length_b   1.000
_cell.length_c   1.000
_cell.angle_alpha   90.00
_cell.angle_beta   90.00
_cell.angle_gamma   90.00
#
_symmetry.space_group_name_H-M   'P 1'
#
loop_
_entity.id
_entity.type
_entity.pdbx_description
1 polymer ?
#
loop_
_entity_poly.entity_id
_entity_poly.type
_entity_poly.pdbx_seq_one_letter_code
_entity_poly.pdbx_strand_id
1 'polypeptide(L)'
;MNLEKVRFLSVIACALIVFIGCARPTRLGMIKDPATGIQYGSAIERSFFIDASQFESNYMKLSARNVSGDYNYKISDLVGRLETSFSEKGYSFGDSKEFGIKFDVVIEYSGHIQENMAAQYGFLGALTGGVVGYRSNARAGEAIGVLAGATLGAIAGSYVTEDTYIVIAKVSVGVINRLKSQKKTVTFSTSPELQDEKEVLGVNYFRDVKSTKIAVFAGGQNVNQSDVVQTVKNRLYSIVSDII
;
A
#
# COMPACT_ATOMS: atom_id res chain seq x y z
N MET A 1 8.73 -20.90 -61.73
CA MET A 1 8.20 -20.08 -60.61
C MET A 1 8.52 -18.62 -60.94
N ASN A 2 7.50 -17.80 -61.23
CA ASN A 2 7.72 -16.48 -61.87
C ASN A 2 8.38 -15.48 -60.92
N LEU A 3 9.54 -14.97 -61.33
CA LEU A 3 10.40 -14.06 -60.56
C LEU A 3 9.65 -12.77 -60.14
N GLU A 4 8.67 -12.32 -60.93
CA GLU A 4 7.82 -11.18 -60.59
C GLU A 4 6.87 -11.43 -59.41
N LYS A 5 6.33 -12.66 -59.28
CA LYS A 5 5.46 -13.02 -58.15
C LYS A 5 6.24 -13.05 -56.83
N VAL A 6 7.52 -13.46 -56.87
CA VAL A 6 8.40 -13.50 -55.69
C VAL A 6 8.77 -12.10 -55.22
N ARG A 7 9.04 -11.16 -56.15
CA ARG A 7 9.32 -9.75 -55.81
C ARG A 7 8.10 -9.03 -55.25
N PHE A 8 6.90 -9.29 -55.80
CA PHE A 8 5.67 -8.70 -55.29
C PHE A 8 5.33 -9.19 -53.87
N LEU A 9 5.53 -10.49 -53.60
CA LEU A 9 5.35 -11.06 -52.26
C LEU A 9 6.38 -10.52 -51.25
N SER A 10 7.64 -10.29 -51.64
CA SER A 10 8.65 -9.76 -50.71
C SER A 10 8.39 -8.31 -50.33
N VAL A 11 7.89 -7.49 -51.24
CA VAL A 11 7.54 -6.08 -50.96
C VAL A 11 6.33 -6.00 -50.03
N ILE A 12 5.32 -6.85 -50.22
CA ILE A 12 4.15 -6.92 -49.33
C ILE A 12 4.55 -7.43 -47.94
N ALA A 13 5.43 -8.44 -47.86
CA ALA A 13 5.93 -8.96 -46.59
C ALA A 13 6.74 -7.90 -45.80
N CYS A 14 7.60 -7.13 -46.48
CA CYS A 14 8.32 -6.02 -45.84
C CYS A 14 7.37 -4.89 -45.39
N ALA A 15 6.35 -4.56 -46.19
CA ALA A 15 5.36 -3.54 -45.80
C ALA A 15 4.55 -3.96 -44.55
N LEU A 16 4.16 -5.23 -44.45
CA LEU A 16 3.45 -5.76 -43.29
C LEU A 16 4.29 -5.75 -42.00
N ILE A 17 5.61 -5.99 -42.08
CA ILE A 17 6.51 -5.93 -40.92
C ILE A 17 6.65 -4.49 -40.40
N VAL A 18 6.61 -3.48 -41.27
CA VAL A 18 6.67 -2.06 -40.88
C VAL A 18 5.40 -1.61 -40.13
N PHE A 19 4.22 -2.15 -40.49
CA PHE A 19 2.97 -1.77 -39.81
C PHE A 19 2.78 -2.40 -38.43
N ILE A 20 3.37 -3.57 -38.16
CA ILE A 20 3.29 -4.21 -36.83
C ILE A 20 4.22 -3.51 -35.82
N GLY A 21 5.24 -2.77 -36.28
CA GLY A 21 6.21 -2.06 -35.43
C GLY A 21 5.71 -0.78 -34.74
N CYS A 22 4.50 -0.30 -35.03
CA CYS A 22 3.96 0.95 -34.44
C CYS A 22 2.86 0.74 -33.38
N ALA A 23 2.52 -0.50 -33.02
CA ALA A 23 1.64 -0.76 -31.88
C ALA A 23 2.42 -0.53 -30.60
N ARG A 24 2.29 0.67 -30.01
CA ARG A 24 2.92 1.01 -28.73
C ARG A 24 2.39 0.03 -27.67
N PRO A 25 3.26 -0.74 -27.00
CA PRO A 25 2.82 -1.62 -25.93
C PRO A 25 2.25 -0.74 -24.81
N THR A 26 0.94 -0.86 -24.60
CA THR A 26 0.30 -0.38 -23.38
C THR A 26 0.94 -1.11 -22.22
N ARG A 27 1.50 -0.36 -21.26
CA ARG A 27 2.10 -0.93 -20.05
C ARG A 27 0.99 -1.66 -19.29
N LEU A 28 1.01 -2.99 -19.36
CA LEU A 28 -0.05 -3.84 -18.81
C LEU A 28 -0.21 -3.57 -17.31
N GLY A 29 -1.45 -3.26 -16.89
CA GLY A 29 -1.80 -3.01 -15.50
C GLY A 29 -1.81 -1.54 -15.05
N MET A 30 -1.37 -0.59 -15.89
CA MET A 30 -1.54 0.84 -15.59
C MET A 30 -2.74 1.44 -16.32
N ILE A 31 -3.43 2.34 -15.62
CA ILE A 31 -4.53 3.13 -16.17
C ILE A 31 -3.94 4.40 -16.74
N LYS A 32 -4.26 4.70 -18.00
CA LYS A 32 -3.86 5.94 -18.66
C LYS A 32 -4.88 7.04 -18.38
N ASP A 33 -4.43 8.16 -17.85
CA ASP A 33 -5.21 9.39 -17.80
C ASP A 33 -5.33 9.98 -19.22
N PRO A 34 -6.55 10.14 -19.77
CA PRO A 34 -6.75 10.69 -21.10
C PRO A 34 -6.36 12.17 -21.21
N ALA A 35 -6.39 12.94 -20.12
CA ALA A 35 -6.10 14.37 -20.13
C ALA A 35 -4.59 14.65 -20.09
N THR A 36 -3.86 13.98 -19.21
CA THR A 36 -2.42 14.23 -18.98
C THR A 36 -1.52 13.24 -19.74
N GLY A 37 -2.06 12.10 -20.17
CA GLY A 37 -1.28 11.01 -20.76
C GLY A 37 -0.45 10.20 -19.75
N ILE A 38 -0.48 10.59 -18.46
CA ILE A 38 0.17 9.86 -17.36
C ILE A 38 -0.50 8.51 -17.18
N GLN A 39 0.31 7.47 -17.04
CA GLN A 39 -0.12 6.12 -16.69
C GLN A 39 0.22 5.86 -15.24
N TYR A 40 -0.72 5.35 -14.46
CA TYR A 40 -0.51 5.08 -13.04
C TYR A 40 -1.11 3.73 -12.64
N GLY A 41 -0.59 3.17 -11.56
CA GLY A 41 -1.09 1.95 -10.95
C GLY A 41 -0.62 1.80 -9.51
N SER A 42 -1.13 0.77 -8.85
CA SER A 42 -0.81 0.46 -7.46
C SER A 42 -0.87 -1.04 -7.20
N ALA A 43 -0.06 -1.49 -6.25
CA ALA A 43 -0.01 -2.84 -5.71
C ALA A 43 -0.12 -2.77 -4.18
N ILE A 44 -1.06 -3.52 -3.60
CA ILE A 44 -1.29 -3.61 -2.17
C ILE A 44 -1.09 -5.06 -1.75
N GLU A 45 -0.18 -5.30 -0.82
CA GLU A 45 0.11 -6.63 -0.28
C GLU A 45 -1.11 -7.20 0.45
N ARG A 46 -1.74 -6.42 1.33
CA ARG A 46 -2.95 -6.83 2.05
C ARG A 46 -3.87 -5.64 2.24
N SER A 47 -5.12 -5.75 1.82
CA SER A 47 -6.18 -4.89 2.32
C SER A 47 -6.58 -5.39 3.72
N PHE A 48 -6.70 -4.47 4.68
CA PHE A 48 -7.48 -4.69 5.87
C PHE A 48 -8.53 -3.58 5.94
N PHE A 49 -9.70 -3.87 6.49
CA PHE A 49 -10.78 -2.91 6.70
C PHE A 49 -11.03 -2.81 8.19
N ILE A 50 -11.03 -1.58 8.71
CA ILE A 50 -11.12 -1.29 10.13
C ILE A 50 -12.12 -0.15 10.31
N ASP A 51 -13.19 -0.37 11.08
CA ASP A 51 -14.21 0.66 11.33
C ASP A 51 -14.03 1.26 12.73
N ALA A 52 -14.18 2.58 12.88
CA ALA A 52 -14.08 3.29 14.16
C ALA A 52 -15.05 2.73 15.21
N SER A 53 -16.23 2.25 14.81
CA SER A 53 -17.26 1.68 15.68
C SER A 53 -16.84 0.35 16.33
N GLN A 54 -15.79 -0.30 15.82
CA GLN A 54 -15.29 -1.57 16.36
C GLN A 54 -14.41 -1.38 17.61
N PHE A 55 -14.06 -0.14 17.95
CA PHE A 55 -13.19 0.17 19.07
C PHE A 55 -13.92 0.84 20.22
N GLU A 56 -13.56 0.47 21.45
CA GLU A 56 -14.03 1.16 22.67
C GLU A 56 -13.58 2.63 22.72
N SER A 57 -12.51 2.97 21.99
CA SER A 57 -12.03 4.34 21.83
C SER A 57 -11.66 4.57 20.37
N ASN A 58 -12.30 5.58 19.77
CA ASN A 58 -12.00 6.11 18.44
C ASN A 58 -10.82 7.08 18.44
N TYR A 59 -10.10 7.22 19.56
CA TYR A 59 -8.94 8.09 19.67
C TYR A 59 -7.73 7.43 19.02
N MET A 60 -7.21 8.06 17.96
CA MET A 60 -6.15 7.51 17.13
C MET A 60 -4.90 8.38 17.22
N LYS A 61 -3.75 7.71 17.37
CA LYS A 61 -2.43 8.32 17.24
C LYS A 61 -1.89 8.06 15.85
N LEU A 62 -1.79 9.11 15.04
CA LEU A 62 -1.16 9.05 13.73
C LEU A 62 0.35 9.36 13.83
N SER A 63 1.15 8.61 13.09
CA SER A 63 2.57 8.83 12.91
C SER A 63 2.92 8.57 11.45
N ALA A 64 3.79 9.39 10.89
CA ALA A 64 4.35 9.12 9.59
C ALA A 64 5.85 9.43 9.58
N ARG A 65 6.62 8.66 8.81
CA ARG A 65 8.07 8.80 8.70
C ARG A 65 8.51 8.60 7.27
N ASN A 66 9.50 9.40 6.86
CA ASN A 66 10.19 9.23 5.60
C ASN A 66 11.56 8.61 5.88
N VAL A 67 11.78 7.39 5.40
CA VAL A 67 13.10 6.73 5.44
C VAL A 67 13.64 6.46 4.03
N SER A 68 12.98 6.98 2.99
CA SER A 68 13.38 6.76 1.60
C SER A 68 14.51 7.68 1.13
N GLY A 69 14.82 8.73 1.90
CA GLY A 69 15.82 9.75 1.53
C GLY A 69 15.30 10.85 0.60
N ASP A 70 14.03 10.83 0.22
CA ASP A 70 13.43 11.84 -0.67
C ASP A 70 12.92 13.04 0.14
N TYR A 71 13.67 14.13 0.19
CA TYR A 71 13.32 15.34 0.93
C TYR A 71 12.07 16.05 0.40
N ASN A 72 11.64 15.77 -0.84
CA ASN A 72 10.42 16.36 -1.41
C ASN A 72 9.15 15.71 -0.85
N TYR A 73 9.27 14.62 -0.09
CA TYR A 73 8.16 13.97 0.57
C TYR A 73 7.91 14.60 1.95
N LYS A 74 7.08 15.65 1.97
CA LYS A 74 6.69 16.35 3.21
C LYS A 74 5.76 15.49 4.05
N ILE A 75 6.28 14.98 5.17
CA ILE A 75 5.53 14.15 6.11
C ILE A 75 4.39 14.94 6.80
N SER A 76 4.60 16.23 7.08
CA SER A 76 3.56 17.10 7.65
C SER A 76 2.28 17.11 6.82
N ASP A 77 2.42 17.22 5.50
CA ASP A 77 1.30 17.34 4.57
C ASP A 77 0.55 16.01 4.47
N LEU A 78 1.28 14.89 4.51
CA LEU A 78 0.70 13.56 4.58
C LEU A 78 -0.12 13.37 5.88
N VAL A 79 0.46 13.74 7.03
CA VAL A 79 -0.21 13.62 8.33
C VAL A 79 -1.48 14.46 8.34
N GLY A 80 -1.41 15.75 8.00
CA GLY A 80 -2.59 16.63 8.07
C GLY A 80 -3.73 16.18 7.14
N ARG A 81 -3.42 15.67 5.94
CA ARG A 81 -4.46 15.12 5.05
C ARG A 81 -5.08 13.84 5.62
N LEU A 82 -4.27 12.94 6.18
CA LEU A 82 -4.75 11.70 6.77
C LEU A 82 -5.61 11.97 8.02
N GLU A 83 -5.20 12.91 8.88
CA GLU A 83 -6.02 13.34 10.02
C GLU A 83 -7.38 13.85 9.56
N THR A 84 -7.40 14.71 8.54
CA THR A 84 -8.65 15.23 7.95
C THR A 84 -9.56 14.10 7.50
N SER A 85 -9.04 13.18 6.67
CA SER A 85 -9.84 12.07 6.12
C SER A 85 -10.32 11.09 7.20
N PHE A 86 -9.49 10.78 8.18
CA PHE A 86 -9.88 9.89 9.27
C PHE A 86 -10.85 10.57 10.25
N SER A 87 -10.77 11.88 10.45
CA SER A 87 -11.77 12.61 11.22
C SER A 87 -13.15 12.57 10.57
N GLU A 88 -13.22 12.66 9.24
CA GLU A 88 -14.47 12.46 8.47
C GLU A 88 -15.06 11.05 8.67
N LYS A 89 -14.22 10.06 8.97
CA LYS A 89 -14.60 8.67 9.27
C LYS A 89 -14.90 8.41 10.75
N GLY A 90 -14.86 9.45 11.60
CA GLY A 90 -15.22 9.36 13.01
C GLY A 90 -14.07 9.12 13.98
N TYR A 91 -12.81 9.20 13.51
CA TYR A 91 -11.64 9.15 14.39
C TYR A 91 -11.35 10.51 15.03
N SER A 92 -10.88 10.49 16.27
CA SER A 92 -10.47 11.69 17.01
C SER A 92 -8.96 11.70 17.21
N PHE A 93 -8.35 12.88 17.09
CA PHE A 93 -6.91 13.11 17.21
C PHE A 93 -6.59 14.09 18.35
N GLY A 94 -5.34 14.07 18.81
CA GLY A 94 -4.77 15.06 19.71
C GLY A 94 -3.68 14.49 20.62
N ASP A 95 -3.24 15.30 21.58
CA ASP A 95 -2.07 15.02 22.42
C ASP A 95 -2.35 14.13 23.64
N SER A 96 -3.51 13.48 23.69
CA SER A 96 -3.80 12.55 24.79
C SER A 96 -2.78 11.41 24.80
N LYS A 97 -2.20 11.15 25.99
CA LYS A 97 -1.36 9.96 26.22
C LYS A 97 -2.16 8.67 26.07
N GLU A 98 -3.48 8.74 26.16
CA GLU A 98 -4.39 7.62 25.99
C GLU A 98 -4.97 7.61 24.57
N PHE A 99 -4.55 6.64 23.77
CA PHE A 99 -5.14 6.32 22.47
C PHE A 99 -5.61 4.86 22.45
N GLY A 100 -6.59 4.55 21.60
CA GLY A 100 -7.03 3.16 21.36
C GLY A 100 -6.27 2.52 20.20
N ILE A 101 -5.89 3.34 19.22
CA ILE A 101 -5.38 2.92 17.93
C ILE A 101 -4.13 3.73 17.59
N LYS A 102 -3.10 3.07 17.07
CA LYS A 102 -1.93 3.72 16.48
C LYS A 102 -1.87 3.39 15.00
N PHE A 103 -1.83 4.42 14.17
CA PHE A 103 -1.62 4.32 12.73
C PHE A 103 -0.23 4.86 12.41
N ASP A 104 0.60 4.06 11.73
CA ASP A 104 1.96 4.44 11.36
C ASP A 104 2.19 4.22 9.86
N VAL A 105 2.61 5.28 9.16
CA VAL A 105 2.96 5.24 7.74
C VAL A 105 4.45 5.46 7.57
N VAL A 106 5.16 4.49 7.01
CA VAL A 106 6.60 4.59 6.74
C VAL A 106 6.81 4.56 5.24
N ILE A 107 7.34 5.65 4.67
CA ILE A 107 7.77 5.68 3.28
C ILE A 107 9.14 5.00 3.20
N GLU A 108 9.17 3.76 2.69
CA GLU A 108 10.38 2.92 2.60
C GLU A 108 11.22 3.28 1.37
N TYR A 109 10.58 3.59 0.25
CA TYR A 109 11.25 3.91 -1.01
C TYR A 109 10.50 4.98 -1.79
N SER A 110 11.24 5.84 -2.48
CA SER A 110 10.71 6.92 -3.31
C SER A 110 11.76 7.21 -4.39
N GLY A 111 11.46 6.89 -5.65
CA GLY A 111 12.45 6.97 -6.72
C GLY A 111 12.00 6.32 -8.02
N HIS A 112 12.94 6.11 -8.94
CA HIS A 112 12.67 5.41 -10.20
C HIS A 112 12.66 3.90 -10.01
N ILE A 113 11.86 3.20 -10.82
CA ILE A 113 11.84 1.73 -10.79
C ILE A 113 13.22 1.17 -11.18
N GLN A 114 13.72 0.21 -10.40
CA GLN A 114 14.95 -0.52 -10.69
C GLN A 114 14.65 -1.99 -11.03
N GLU A 115 15.52 -2.63 -11.82
CA GLU A 115 15.34 -4.02 -12.28
C GLU A 115 15.16 -5.01 -11.12
N ASN A 116 15.86 -4.78 -10.01
CA ASN A 116 15.87 -5.69 -8.86
C ASN A 116 14.78 -5.40 -7.80
N MET A 117 13.84 -4.48 -8.06
CA MET A 117 12.81 -4.16 -7.07
C MET A 117 11.90 -5.34 -6.73
N ALA A 118 11.60 -6.23 -7.69
CA ALA A 118 10.81 -7.43 -7.41
C ALA A 118 11.54 -8.40 -6.46
N ALA A 119 12.88 -8.47 -6.54
CA ALA A 119 13.71 -9.27 -5.64
C ALA A 119 13.86 -8.62 -4.26
N GLN A 120 14.01 -7.29 -4.22
CA GLN A 120 14.13 -6.52 -2.99
C GLN A 120 12.80 -6.44 -2.22
N TYR A 121 11.68 -6.34 -2.93
CA TYR A 121 10.34 -6.25 -2.39
C TYR A 121 9.51 -7.44 -2.86
N GLY A 122 9.71 -8.59 -2.22
CA GLY A 122 9.09 -9.87 -2.61
C GLY A 122 7.58 -9.84 -2.81
N PHE A 123 6.82 -8.93 -2.16
CA PHE A 123 5.38 -8.79 -2.42
C PHE A 123 5.07 -8.30 -3.85
N LEU A 124 5.96 -7.50 -4.43
CA LEU A 124 5.82 -7.00 -5.80
C LEU A 124 6.03 -8.12 -6.84
N GLY A 125 6.84 -9.13 -6.50
CA GLY A 125 6.99 -10.38 -7.26
C GLY A 125 5.93 -11.44 -6.93
N ALA A 126 5.45 -11.53 -5.69
CA ALA A 126 4.44 -12.51 -5.31
C ALA A 126 3.10 -12.26 -6.02
N LEU A 127 2.77 -11.00 -6.28
CA LEU A 127 1.55 -10.63 -7.00
C LEU A 127 1.53 -11.14 -8.46
N THR A 128 2.68 -11.50 -9.05
CA THR A 128 2.76 -11.96 -10.45
C THR A 128 2.52 -13.46 -10.63
N GLY A 129 2.47 -14.24 -9.54
CA GLY A 129 2.61 -15.70 -9.58
C GLY A 129 1.40 -16.55 -9.16
N GLY A 130 0.28 -15.95 -8.75
CA GLY A 130 -0.94 -16.71 -8.43
C GLY A 130 -1.59 -16.31 -7.11
N VAL A 131 -2.92 -16.39 -7.10
CA VAL A 131 -3.76 -16.14 -5.92
C VAL A 131 -3.41 -17.17 -4.84
N VAL A 132 -2.58 -16.79 -3.88
CA VAL A 132 -2.43 -17.55 -2.64
C VAL A 132 -3.61 -17.19 -1.75
N GLY A 133 -4.67 -18.01 -1.83
CA GLY A 133 -5.81 -17.93 -0.93
C GLY A 133 -5.38 -18.26 0.50
N TYR A 134 -5.11 -17.24 1.31
CA TYR A 134 -4.94 -17.40 2.74
C TYR A 134 -6.33 -17.58 3.39
N ARG A 135 -6.66 -18.81 3.76
CA ARG A 135 -7.79 -19.09 4.65
C ARG A 135 -7.41 -18.64 6.06
N SER A 136 -7.97 -17.53 6.54
CA SER A 136 -7.99 -17.21 7.96
C SER A 136 -9.31 -17.70 8.55
N ASN A 137 -9.24 -18.47 9.65
CA ASN A 137 -10.40 -18.82 10.48
C ASN A 137 -10.75 -17.61 11.36
N ALA A 138 -11.16 -16.50 10.74
CA ALA A 138 -11.46 -15.26 11.44
C ALA A 138 -12.73 -15.40 12.30
N ARG A 139 -12.56 -15.26 13.62
CA ARG A 139 -13.67 -14.89 14.52
C ARG A 139 -14.09 -13.45 14.20
N ALA A 140 -15.36 -13.12 14.46
CA ALA A 140 -15.91 -11.78 14.24
C ALA A 140 -14.96 -10.70 14.81
N GLY A 141 -14.32 -9.92 13.92
CA GLY A 141 -13.33 -8.89 14.27
C GLY A 141 -11.94 -9.04 13.61
N GLU A 142 -11.64 -10.12 12.89
CA GLU A 142 -10.35 -10.28 12.19
C GLU A 142 -10.44 -9.87 10.70
N ALA A 143 -9.56 -8.94 10.30
CA ALA A 143 -9.50 -8.36 8.96
C ALA A 143 -9.21 -9.41 7.86
N ILE A 144 -10.06 -9.43 6.84
CA ILE A 144 -9.92 -10.27 5.64
C ILE A 144 -8.87 -9.64 4.72
N GLY A 145 -7.75 -10.34 4.52
CA GLY A 145 -6.64 -9.91 3.67
C GLY A 145 -6.87 -10.22 2.20
N VAL A 146 -7.17 -9.21 1.36
CA VAL A 146 -7.20 -9.34 -0.11
C VAL A 146 -5.94 -8.73 -0.72
N LEU A 147 -5.26 -9.49 -1.58
CA LEU A 147 -4.19 -9.00 -2.46
C LEU A 147 -4.82 -8.22 -3.62
N ALA A 148 -4.48 -6.94 -3.80
CA ALA A 148 -5.10 -6.11 -4.84
C ALA A 148 -4.06 -5.25 -5.56
N GLY A 149 -4.03 -5.32 -6.90
CA GLY A 149 -3.31 -4.35 -7.71
C GLY A 149 -2.57 -4.90 -8.92
N ALA A 150 -2.10 -3.97 -9.75
CA ALA A 150 -1.25 -4.26 -10.90
C ALA A 150 0.19 -4.42 -10.45
N THR A 151 0.89 -5.39 -11.03
CA THR A 151 2.11 -5.94 -10.43
C THR A 151 3.36 -5.40 -11.10
N LEU A 152 4.45 -5.30 -10.33
CA LEU A 152 5.72 -4.91 -10.93
C LEU A 152 6.25 -5.94 -11.92
N GLY A 153 5.93 -7.24 -11.84
CA GLY A 153 6.41 -8.17 -12.89
C GLY A 153 5.78 -7.92 -14.27
N ALA A 154 4.55 -7.39 -14.33
CA ALA A 154 3.96 -6.91 -15.59
C ALA A 154 4.65 -5.62 -16.10
N ILE A 155 5.21 -4.81 -15.20
CA ILE A 155 5.85 -3.51 -15.49
C ILE A 155 7.35 -3.67 -15.76
N ALA A 156 8.05 -4.52 -15.01
CA ALA A 156 9.47 -4.82 -15.10
C ALA A 156 9.77 -5.76 -16.28
N GLY A 157 8.87 -6.69 -16.59
CA GLY A 157 9.01 -7.54 -17.79
C GLY A 157 8.77 -6.80 -19.11
N SER A 158 8.15 -5.61 -19.07
CA SER A 158 7.89 -4.81 -20.27
C SER A 158 8.75 -3.56 -20.36
N TYR A 159 8.97 -2.83 -19.26
CA TYR A 159 9.59 -1.50 -19.27
C TYR A 159 10.14 -1.11 -17.88
N VAL A 160 11.32 -1.62 -17.50
CA VAL A 160 12.20 -0.92 -16.54
C VAL A 160 12.68 0.34 -17.24
N THR A 161 11.81 1.33 -17.31
CA THR A 161 12.03 2.57 -18.04
C THR A 161 12.36 3.66 -17.05
N GLU A 162 13.40 4.43 -17.38
CA GLU A 162 13.87 5.61 -16.64
C GLU A 162 12.74 6.61 -16.34
N ASP A 163 11.61 6.53 -17.05
CA ASP A 163 10.46 7.43 -16.93
C ASP A 163 9.39 6.99 -15.90
N THR A 164 9.63 5.92 -15.11
CA THR A 164 8.63 5.42 -14.15
C THR A 164 9.07 5.67 -12.72
N TYR A 165 8.28 6.44 -11.99
CA TYR A 165 8.49 6.73 -10.58
C TYR A 165 7.61 5.83 -9.72
N ILE A 166 8.15 5.36 -8.60
CA ILE A 166 7.51 4.47 -7.65
C ILE A 166 7.75 4.96 -6.21
N VAL A 167 6.70 4.86 -5.41
CA VAL A 167 6.77 5.01 -3.96
C VAL A 167 6.30 3.72 -3.31
N ILE A 168 7.09 3.23 -2.35
CA ILE A 168 6.74 2.07 -1.52
C ILE A 168 6.57 2.55 -0.09
N ALA A 169 5.40 2.30 0.47
CA ALA A 169 5.05 2.63 1.84
C ALA A 169 4.64 1.38 2.61
N LYS A 170 5.04 1.31 3.87
CA LYS A 170 4.53 0.36 4.84
C LYS A 170 3.54 1.08 5.75
N VAL A 171 2.31 0.57 5.80
CA VAL A 171 1.26 1.05 6.68
C VAL A 171 1.05 0.03 7.79
N SER A 172 1.04 0.47 9.03
CA SER A 172 0.83 -0.38 10.20
C SER A 172 -0.25 0.19 11.10
N VAL A 173 -1.14 -0.68 11.58
CA VAL A 173 -2.20 -0.35 12.53
C VAL A 173 -2.05 -1.22 13.75
N GLY A 174 -1.88 -0.60 14.91
CA GLY A 174 -1.80 -1.25 16.20
C GLY A 174 -3.00 -0.88 17.07
N VAL A 175 -3.68 -1.88 17.61
CA VAL A 175 -4.77 -1.69 18.58
C VAL A 175 -4.20 -1.91 19.97
N ILE A 176 -4.30 -0.92 20.85
CA ILE A 176 -3.75 -1.05 22.21
C ILE A 176 -4.53 -2.11 22.98
N ASN A 177 -3.79 -2.98 23.67
CA ASN A 177 -4.37 -3.85 24.68
C ASN A 177 -4.66 -3.02 25.92
N ARG A 178 -5.88 -2.50 26.02
CA ARG A 178 -6.38 -2.12 27.34
C ARG A 178 -6.63 -3.43 28.05
N LEU A 179 -5.66 -3.87 28.84
CA LEU A 179 -5.89 -4.86 29.88
C LEU A 179 -6.99 -4.28 30.78
N LYS A 180 -8.26 -4.52 30.43
CA LYS A 180 -9.31 -4.56 31.45
C LYS A 180 -8.75 -5.53 32.46
N SER A 181 -8.50 -5.06 33.68
CA SER A 181 -8.27 -5.94 34.81
C SER A 181 -9.46 -6.90 34.85
N GLN A 182 -9.36 -8.04 34.19
CA GLN A 182 -10.35 -9.08 34.33
C GLN A 182 -10.09 -9.60 35.72
N LYS A 183 -10.86 -9.10 36.69
CA LYS A 183 -10.92 -9.66 38.03
C LYS A 183 -11.32 -11.12 37.87
N LYS A 184 -10.33 -12.01 37.77
CA LYS A 184 -10.56 -13.45 37.91
C LYS A 184 -10.62 -13.69 39.40
N THR A 185 -11.79 -13.47 39.99
CA THR A 185 -12.04 -13.89 41.37
C THR A 185 -12.05 -15.41 41.37
N VAL A 186 -10.92 -16.03 41.72
CA VAL A 186 -10.88 -17.44 42.06
C VAL A 186 -11.36 -17.54 43.51
N THR A 187 -12.65 -17.79 43.69
CA THR A 187 -13.23 -17.91 45.02
C THR A 187 -12.84 -19.27 45.61
N PHE A 188 -11.79 -19.30 46.42
CA PHE A 188 -11.60 -20.37 47.39
C PHE A 188 -12.26 -19.96 48.70
N SER A 189 -13.10 -20.83 49.25
CA SER A 189 -14.08 -20.56 50.30
C SER A 189 -13.56 -19.95 51.62
N THR A 190 -12.24 -19.73 51.77
CA THR A 190 -11.64 -19.23 53.02
C THR A 190 -10.34 -18.43 52.84
N SER A 191 -9.98 -17.97 51.64
CA SER A 191 -8.72 -17.24 51.42
C SER A 191 -8.95 -15.74 51.16
N PRO A 192 -8.13 -14.83 51.72
CA PRO A 192 -8.22 -13.40 51.44
C PRO A 192 -7.98 -13.11 49.95
N GLU A 193 -8.65 -12.09 49.41
CA GLU A 193 -8.52 -11.70 48.01
C GLU A 193 -7.04 -11.45 47.66
N LEU A 194 -6.54 -12.13 46.63
CA LEU A 194 -5.25 -11.83 46.03
C LEU A 194 -5.31 -10.40 45.48
N GLN A 195 -4.57 -9.48 46.12
CA GLN A 195 -4.36 -8.16 45.57
C GLN A 195 -3.41 -8.31 44.39
N ASP A 196 -3.93 -8.13 43.18
CA ASP A 196 -3.10 -8.05 41.99
C ASP A 196 -2.22 -6.79 42.10
N GLU A 197 -0.92 -6.98 42.32
CA GLU A 197 0.06 -5.96 41.98
C GLU A 197 -0.10 -5.66 40.50
N LYS A 198 -0.63 -4.48 40.17
CA LYS A 198 -0.52 -3.94 38.83
C LYS A 198 0.97 -3.88 38.52
N GLU A 199 1.47 -4.82 37.74
CA GLU A 199 2.72 -4.63 37.02
C GLU A 199 2.55 -3.38 36.17
N VAL A 200 3.01 -2.24 36.68
CA VAL A 200 3.15 -1.00 35.93
C VAL A 200 4.32 -1.20 34.98
N LEU A 201 4.13 -2.07 34.00
CA LEU A 201 5.00 -2.09 32.83
C LEU A 201 4.82 -0.70 32.20
N GLY A 202 5.86 0.13 32.25
CA GLY A 202 5.87 1.49 31.69
C GLY A 202 5.69 1.55 30.17
N VAL A 203 5.20 0.48 29.55
CA VAL A 203 5.00 0.29 28.12
C VAL A 203 3.62 -0.33 27.89
N ASN A 204 2.78 0.38 27.13
CA ASN A 204 1.51 -0.18 26.67
C ASN A 204 1.75 -1.16 25.52
N TYR A 205 1.24 -2.39 25.65
CA TYR A 205 1.33 -3.41 24.60
C TYR A 205 0.20 -3.28 23.59
N PHE A 206 0.48 -3.61 22.32
CA PHE A 206 -0.55 -3.77 21.31
C PHE A 206 -1.17 -5.17 21.40
N ARG A 207 -2.50 -5.25 21.38
CA ARG A 207 -3.24 -6.52 21.31
C ARG A 207 -3.10 -7.14 19.94
N ASP A 208 -3.20 -6.31 18.91
CA ASP A 208 -3.07 -6.72 17.51
C ASP A 208 -2.30 -5.65 16.77
N VAL A 209 -1.41 -6.08 15.88
CA VAL A 209 -0.66 -5.22 14.97
C VAL A 209 -0.79 -5.82 13.57
N LYS A 210 -1.48 -5.11 12.68
CA LYS A 210 -1.54 -5.45 11.27
C LYS A 210 -0.65 -4.50 10.50
N SER A 211 0.04 -5.02 9.50
CA SER A 211 0.82 -4.18 8.58
C SER A 211 0.64 -4.65 7.15
N THR A 212 0.71 -3.70 6.23
CA THR A 212 0.60 -3.92 4.79
C THR A 212 1.60 -3.06 4.06
N LYS A 213 2.12 -3.57 2.94
CA LYS A 213 2.92 -2.79 2.01
C LYS A 213 2.09 -2.34 0.82
N ILE A 214 2.30 -1.09 0.45
CA ILE A 214 1.64 -0.42 -0.67
C ILE A 214 2.74 0.08 -1.58
N ALA A 215 2.67 -0.26 -2.86
CA ALA A 215 3.45 0.38 -3.90
C ALA A 215 2.52 1.15 -4.82
N VAL A 216 2.91 2.38 -5.14
CA VAL A 216 2.22 3.23 -6.11
C VAL A 216 3.24 3.67 -7.12
N PHE A 217 2.90 3.54 -8.39
CA PHE A 217 3.82 3.87 -9.48
C PHE A 217 3.07 4.62 -10.58
N ALA A 218 3.78 5.53 -11.24
CA ALA A 218 3.29 6.22 -12.41
C ALA A 218 4.44 6.57 -13.35
N GLY A 219 4.11 6.77 -14.61
CA GLY A 219 5.04 7.20 -15.64
C GLY A 219 4.31 7.53 -16.94
N GLY A 220 5.03 7.96 -17.96
CA GLY A 220 4.43 8.30 -19.24
C GLY A 220 5.47 8.85 -20.19
N GLN A 221 5.12 8.94 -21.47
CA GLN A 221 5.96 9.62 -22.46
C GLN A 221 5.57 11.10 -22.50
N ASN A 222 6.56 12.00 -22.53
CA ASN A 222 6.37 13.46 -22.61
C ASN A 222 5.58 14.07 -21.45
N VAL A 223 5.70 13.50 -20.25
CA VAL A 223 5.08 14.03 -19.02
C VAL A 223 6.15 14.62 -18.12
N ASN A 224 5.84 15.70 -17.41
CA ASN A 224 6.78 16.28 -16.47
C ASN A 224 6.93 15.35 -15.26
N GLN A 225 8.17 15.13 -14.83
CA GLN A 225 8.47 14.31 -13.67
C GLN A 225 7.79 14.84 -12.40
N SER A 226 7.66 16.16 -12.25
CA SER A 226 6.93 16.75 -11.11
C SER A 226 5.49 16.26 -11.03
N ASP A 227 4.84 16.12 -12.18
CA ASP A 227 3.42 15.77 -12.28
C ASP A 227 3.24 14.27 -12.01
N VAL A 228 4.18 13.44 -12.48
CA VAL A 228 4.23 12.01 -12.17
C VAL A 228 4.41 11.81 -10.66
N VAL A 229 5.39 12.50 -10.04
CA VAL A 229 5.65 12.41 -8.60
C VAL A 229 4.41 12.85 -7.80
N GLN A 230 3.78 13.95 -8.19
CA GLN A 230 2.58 14.44 -7.51
C GLN A 230 1.40 13.47 -7.66
N THR A 231 1.25 12.85 -8.83
CA THR A 231 0.23 11.82 -9.09
C THR A 231 0.45 10.61 -8.19
N VAL A 232 1.68 10.12 -8.07
CA VAL A 232 2.02 9.00 -7.18
C VAL A 232 1.74 9.35 -5.72
N LYS A 233 2.14 10.54 -5.26
CA LYS A 233 1.86 11.01 -3.89
C LYS A 233 0.37 11.10 -3.59
N ASN A 234 -0.40 11.69 -4.49
CA ASN A 234 -1.86 11.83 -4.34
C ASN A 234 -2.56 10.46 -4.34
N ARG A 235 -2.11 9.54 -5.18
CA ARG A 235 -2.66 8.20 -5.25
C ARG A 235 -2.31 7.38 -4.01
N LEU A 236 -1.09 7.48 -3.50
CA LEU A 236 -0.69 6.86 -2.23
C LEU A 236 -1.57 7.38 -1.09
N TYR A 237 -1.75 8.70 -0.99
CA TYR A 237 -2.66 9.29 -0.01
C TYR A 237 -4.07 8.67 -0.10
N SER A 238 -4.65 8.63 -1.31
CA SER A 238 -6.02 8.13 -1.51
C SER A 238 -6.16 6.66 -1.10
N ILE A 239 -5.15 5.83 -1.40
CA ILE A 239 -5.17 4.43 -0.99
C ILE A 239 -5.05 4.32 0.53
N VAL A 240 -4.14 5.07 1.16
CA VAL A 240 -3.93 5.01 2.61
C VAL A 240 -5.14 5.54 3.37
N SER A 241 -5.80 6.59 2.87
CA SER A 241 -7.03 7.10 3.47
C SER A 241 -8.15 6.08 3.41
N ASP A 242 -8.24 5.27 2.35
CA ASP A 242 -9.33 4.31 2.13
C ASP A 242 -9.12 2.94 2.80
N ILE A 243 -7.95 2.68 3.40
CA ILE A 243 -7.68 1.44 4.14
C ILE A 243 -8.49 1.36 5.45
N ILE A 244 -8.90 2.50 6.00
CA ILE A 244 -9.72 2.60 7.21
C ILE A 244 -11.01 3.33 6.85
#